data_AF-A0A257NKL2-F1
#
_entry.id   AF-A0A257NKL2-F1
#
_cell.length_a   1.000
_cell.length_b   1.000
_cell.length_c   1.000
_cell.angle_alpha   90.00
_cell.angle_beta   90.00
_cell.angle_gamma   90.00
#
_symmetry.space_group_name_H-M   'P 1'
#
loop_
_entity.id
_entity.type
_entity.pdbx_description
1 polymer ?
#
loop_
_entity_poly.entity_id
_entity_poly.type
_entity_poly.pdbx_seq_one_letter_code
_entity_poly.pdbx_strand_id
1 'polypeptide(L)'
;MTPRTDDREVLANGELTILGRIRSASNATFLCESALGNSTVHCVYKPVSGEAPLWDFPDGTLAGRERGAYLISAHLGWNIVPYTIIRHGPAGPGMLQLWVQQPGDTADSEPRPGP
;
A
#
# COMPACT_ATOMS: atom_id res chain seq x y z
N MET A 1 10.23 10.85 -2.18
CA MET A 1 8.97 11.42 -2.70
C MET A 1 8.05 11.75 -1.54
N THR A 2 7.72 13.03 -1.36
CA THR A 2 6.77 13.47 -0.32
C THR A 2 5.37 13.48 -0.95
N PRO A 3 4.41 12.69 -0.46
CA PRO A 3 3.04 12.73 -0.97
C PRO A 3 2.40 14.09 -0.69
N ARG A 4 1.37 14.44 -1.47
CA ARG A 4 0.53 15.59 -1.13
C ARG A 4 -0.18 15.31 0.19
N THR A 5 -0.42 16.35 0.98
CA THR A 5 -1.12 16.22 2.27
C THR A 5 -2.48 15.55 2.08
N ASP A 6 -3.18 15.89 1.01
CA ASP A 6 -4.48 15.33 0.63
C ASP A 6 -4.40 13.80 0.42
N ASP A 7 -3.37 13.29 -0.27
CA ASP A 7 -3.21 11.84 -0.51
C ASP A 7 -3.08 11.06 0.81
N ARG A 8 -2.41 11.65 1.80
CA ARG A 8 -2.25 11.04 3.13
C ARG A 8 -3.57 10.99 3.88
N GLU A 9 -4.40 12.02 3.74
CA GLU A 9 -5.72 12.09 4.35
C GLU A 9 -6.69 11.08 3.71
N VAL A 10 -6.71 11.00 2.38
CA VAL A 10 -7.50 10.02 1.64
C VAL A 10 -7.07 8.60 2.02
N LEU A 11 -5.77 8.33 2.15
CA LEU A 11 -5.29 7.02 2.60
C LEU A 11 -5.67 6.70 4.04
N ALA A 12 -5.64 7.69 4.94
CA ALA A 12 -5.93 7.49 6.36
C ALA A 12 -7.42 7.29 6.63
N ASN A 13 -8.29 8.06 5.95
CA ASN A 13 -9.70 8.19 6.30
C ASN A 13 -10.66 7.72 5.21
N GLY A 14 -10.18 7.48 3.98
CA GLY A 14 -11.04 7.04 2.88
C GLY A 14 -11.55 5.62 3.04
N GLU A 15 -12.70 5.34 2.43
CA GLU A 15 -13.26 3.99 2.30
C GLU A 15 -12.30 3.11 1.49
N LEU A 16 -11.96 1.94 2.01
CA LEU A 16 -10.97 1.05 1.40
C LEU A 16 -11.65 -0.08 0.63
N THR A 17 -11.46 -0.12 -0.68
CA THR A 17 -11.96 -1.18 -1.56
C THR A 17 -10.80 -2.00 -2.11
N ILE A 18 -10.90 -3.34 -2.04
CA ILE A 18 -9.93 -4.24 -2.68
C ILE A 18 -10.25 -4.35 -4.16
N LEU A 19 -9.30 -3.95 -5.01
CA LEU A 19 -9.42 -4.07 -6.46
C LEU A 19 -8.94 -5.44 -6.95
N GLY A 20 -7.94 -6.02 -6.28
CA GLY A 20 -7.43 -7.33 -6.63
C GLY A 20 -6.27 -7.79 -5.76
N ARG A 21 -5.88 -9.07 -5.93
CA ARG A 21 -4.73 -9.68 -5.23
C ARG A 21 -3.51 -9.73 -6.15
N ILE A 22 -2.37 -9.26 -5.65
CA ILE A 22 -1.07 -9.38 -6.33
C ILE A 22 -0.51 -10.78 -6.05
N ARG A 23 -0.65 -11.69 -7.02
CA ARG A 23 -0.32 -13.12 -6.84
C ARG A 23 1.17 -13.43 -6.83
N SER A 24 2.01 -12.55 -7.36
CA SER A 24 3.47 -12.71 -7.35
C SER A 24 4.12 -12.43 -5.99
N ALA A 25 3.37 -11.89 -5.02
CA ALA A 25 3.87 -11.61 -3.68
C ALA A 25 3.91 -12.86 -2.79
N SER A 26 4.92 -12.95 -1.92
CA SER A 26 5.11 -14.07 -0.97
C SER A 26 4.10 -14.10 0.18
N ASN A 27 3.44 -12.97 0.45
CA ASN A 27 2.44 -12.79 1.50
C ASN A 27 1.13 -12.27 0.89
N ALA A 28 0.03 -12.30 1.64
CA ALA A 28 -1.23 -11.71 1.17
C ALA A 28 -1.04 -10.21 0.90
N THR A 29 -1.13 -9.83 -0.38
CA THR A 29 -0.89 -8.47 -0.84
C THR A 29 -1.99 -8.09 -1.82
N PHE A 30 -2.65 -6.96 -1.57
CA PHE A 30 -3.79 -6.49 -2.33
C PHE A 30 -3.52 -5.11 -2.91
N LEU A 31 -3.93 -4.90 -4.17
CA LEU A 31 -4.11 -3.58 -4.72
C LEU A 31 -5.48 -3.07 -4.26
N CYS A 32 -5.51 -1.87 -3.72
CA CYS A 32 -6.71 -1.25 -3.19
C CYS A 32 -6.86 0.18 -3.69
N GLU A 33 -8.09 0.66 -3.67
CA GLU A 33 -8.43 2.07 -3.78
C GLU A 33 -8.91 2.57 -2.41
N SER A 34 -8.47 3.76 -2.02
CA SER A 34 -9.02 4.50 -0.89
C SER A 34 -9.71 5.75 -1.42
N ALA A 35 -10.98 5.94 -1.07
CA ALA A 35 -11.81 7.04 -1.56
C ALA A 35 -12.32 7.92 -0.42
N LEU A 36 -12.13 9.24 -0.52
CA LEU A 36 -12.63 10.22 0.44
C LEU A 36 -13.18 11.44 -0.31
N GLY A 37 -14.51 11.62 -0.27
CA GLY A 37 -15.18 12.65 -1.06
C GLY A 37 -14.96 12.43 -2.56
N ASN A 38 -14.41 13.43 -3.25
CA ASN A 38 -14.10 13.36 -4.68
C ASN A 38 -12.64 12.95 -4.97
N SER A 39 -11.89 12.54 -3.94
CA SER A 39 -10.48 12.19 -4.05
C SER A 39 -10.28 10.70 -3.86
N THR A 40 -9.46 10.09 -4.72
CA THR A 40 -9.10 8.67 -4.66
C THR A 40 -7.60 8.49 -4.77
N VAL A 41 -7.08 7.48 -4.06
CA VAL A 41 -5.67 7.04 -4.18
C VAL A 41 -5.60 5.53 -4.28
N HIS A 42 -4.67 5.04 -5.10
CA HIS A 42 -4.29 3.63 -5.06
C HIS A 42 -3.30 3.37 -3.93
N CYS A 43 -3.41 2.18 -3.33
CA CYS A 43 -2.51 1.74 -2.30
C CYS A 43 -2.33 0.22 -2.30
N VAL A 44 -1.23 -0.22 -1.70
CA VAL A 44 -1.01 -1.62 -1.35
C VAL A 44 -1.50 -1.86 0.05
N TYR A 45 -2.35 -2.87 0.24
CA TYR A 45 -2.81 -3.34 1.54
C TYR A 45 -2.24 -4.73 1.83
N LYS A 46 -1.57 -4.90 2.97
CA LYS A 46 -1.11 -6.20 3.48
C LYS A 46 -1.70 -6.44 4.88
N PRO A 47 -2.72 -7.31 5.03
CA PRO A 47 -3.30 -7.64 6.32
C PRO A 47 -2.31 -8.43 7.18
N VAL A 48 -2.33 -8.20 8.50
CA VAL A 48 -1.55 -9.00 9.47
C VAL A 48 -1.96 -10.48 9.41
N SER A 49 -3.24 -10.77 9.19
CA SER A 49 -3.76 -12.14 9.08
C SER A 49 -3.23 -12.90 7.86
N GLY A 50 -2.59 -12.21 6.89
CA GLY A 50 -2.04 -12.79 5.69
C GLY A 50 -0.51 -12.88 5.67
N GLU A 51 0.13 -12.70 6.83
CA GLU A 51 1.57 -12.82 7.00
C GLU A 51 2.03 -14.28 7.09
N ALA A 52 3.19 -14.55 6.52
CA ALA A 52 4.03 -15.70 6.77
C ALA A 52 5.21 -15.22 7.64
N PRO A 53 5.15 -15.41 8.98
CA PRO A 53 6.13 -14.86 9.90
C PRO A 53 7.54 -15.39 9.65
N LEU A 54 8.55 -14.58 9.96
CA LEU A 54 9.96 -14.98 9.88
C LEU A 54 10.41 -15.66 11.17
N TRP A 55 11.17 -16.75 11.05
CA TRP A 55 11.62 -17.57 12.19
C TRP A 55 12.63 -16.85 13.10
N ASP A 56 13.41 -15.93 12.55
CA ASP A 56 14.50 -15.20 13.19
C ASP A 56 14.05 -13.89 13.86
N PHE A 57 12.80 -13.50 13.66
CA PHE A 57 12.21 -12.30 14.26
C PHE A 57 10.77 -12.59 14.70
N PRO A 58 10.59 -13.24 15.85
CA PRO A 58 9.29 -13.75 16.29
C PRO A 58 8.33 -12.67 16.78
N ASP A 59 8.84 -11.50 17.15
CA ASP A 59 8.03 -10.41 17.69
C ASP A 59 7.50 -9.46 16.61
N GLY A 60 6.31 -8.91 16.85
CA GLY A 60 5.66 -7.94 15.98
C GLY A 60 5.09 -8.55 14.70
N THR A 61 4.84 -7.70 13.70
CA THR A 61 4.21 -8.07 12.44
C THR A 61 5.03 -7.57 11.26
N LEU A 62 4.93 -8.22 10.10
CA LEU A 62 5.53 -7.74 8.85
C LEU A 62 4.93 -6.37 8.46
N ALA A 63 3.63 -6.16 8.66
CA ALA A 63 2.98 -4.87 8.51
C ALA A 63 3.64 -3.79 9.39
N GLY A 64 3.99 -4.13 10.63
CA GLY A 64 4.74 -3.26 11.54
C GLY A 64 6.11 -2.88 11.00
N ARG A 65 6.82 -3.82 10.36
CA ARG A 65 8.13 -3.56 9.74
C ARG A 65 8.03 -2.63 8.54
N GLU A 66 7.00 -2.79 7.70
CA GLU A 66 6.75 -1.88 6.58
C GLU A 66 6.53 -0.43 7.07
N ARG A 67 5.73 -0.25 8.14
CA ARG A 67 5.58 1.07 8.77
C ARG A 67 6.89 1.56 9.39
N GLY A 68 7.64 0.68 10.05
CA GLY A 68 8.95 1.02 10.62
C GLY A 68 9.93 1.53 9.56
N ALA A 69 10.00 0.87 8.40
CA ALA A 69 10.82 1.28 7.28
C ALA A 69 10.44 2.69 6.76
N TYR A 70 9.14 2.96 6.66
CA TYR A 70 8.66 4.31 6.32
C TYR A 70 9.08 5.35 7.36
N LEU A 71 8.86 5.09 8.65
CA LEU A 71 9.21 6.03 9.72
C LEU A 71 10.71 6.35 9.76
N ILE A 72 11.57 5.33 9.61
CA ILE A 72 13.02 5.52 9.52
C ILE A 72 13.38 6.36 8.28
N SER A 73 12.84 6.01 7.12
CA SER A 73 13.10 6.73 5.86
C SER A 73 12.68 8.20 5.92
N ALA A 74 11.53 8.47 6.56
CA ALA A 74 11.03 9.83 6.76
C ALA A 74 11.87 10.61 7.76
N HIS A 75 12.24 9.99 8.90
CA HIS A 75 13.02 10.64 9.95
C HIS A 75 14.44 11.01 9.49
N LEU A 76 15.05 10.16 8.65
CA LEU A 76 16.37 10.40 8.07
C LEU A 76 16.33 11.30 6.83
N GLY A 77 15.14 11.74 6.39
CA GLY A 77 14.96 12.58 5.20
C GLY A 77 15.26 11.87 3.87
N TRP A 78 15.44 10.56 3.85
CA TRP A 78 15.68 9.79 2.62
C TRP A 78 14.48 9.82 1.68
N ASN A 79 13.27 9.74 2.24
CA ASN A 79 12.01 9.75 1.49
C ASN A 79 11.96 8.70 0.35
N ILE A 80 12.54 7.51 0.57
CA ILE A 80 12.60 6.42 -0.41
C ILE A 80 11.49 5.38 -0.21
N VAL A 81 10.97 5.25 1.01
CA VAL A 81 9.82 4.40 1.30
C VAL A 81 8.54 5.24 1.16
N PRO A 82 7.55 4.81 0.36
CA PRO A 82 6.29 5.54 0.22
C PRO A 82 5.54 5.65 1.56
N TYR A 83 4.65 6.65 1.66
CA TYR A 83 3.85 6.88 2.86
C TYR A 83 3.10 5.62 3.28
N THR A 84 3.36 5.17 4.50
CA THR A 84 2.87 3.90 5.02
C THR A 84 2.22 4.09 6.39
N ILE A 85 0.99 3.59 6.55
CA ILE A 85 0.21 3.66 7.78
C ILE A 85 -0.27 2.25 8.20
N ILE A 86 -0.73 2.14 9.44
CA ILE A 86 -1.51 0.98 9.91
C ILE A 86 -2.95 1.44 10.12
N ARG A 87 -3.91 0.72 9.55
CA ARG A 87 -5.33 0.85 9.89
C ARG A 87 -6.08 -0.47 9.60
N HIS A 88 -7.35 -0.52 9.98
CA HIS A 88 -8.22 -1.63 9.64
C HIS A 88 -8.67 -1.54 8.17
N GLY A 89 -8.63 -2.68 7.47
CA GLY A 89 -9.22 -2.88 6.14
C GLY A 89 -10.12 -4.11 6.11
N PRO A 90 -10.60 -4.53 4.92
CA PRO A 90 -11.57 -5.62 4.77
C PRO A 90 -11.16 -6.97 5.37
N ALA A 91 -9.84 -7.22 5.53
CA ALA A 91 -9.29 -8.45 6.10
C ALA A 91 -8.67 -8.27 7.51
N GLY A 92 -9.07 -7.20 8.23
CA GLY A 92 -8.57 -6.87 9.57
C GLY A 92 -7.51 -5.76 9.60
N PRO A 93 -6.71 -5.64 10.67
CA PRO A 93 -5.62 -4.67 10.71
C PRO A 93 -4.51 -5.05 9.71
N GLY A 94 -3.92 -4.03 9.07
CA GLY A 94 -2.80 -4.22 8.15
C GLY A 94 -2.09 -2.93 7.81
N MET A 95 -1.00 -3.05 7.05
CA MET A 95 -0.33 -1.88 6.49
C MET A 95 -0.99 -1.44 5.19
N LEU A 96 -1.07 -0.12 5.01
CA LEU A 96 -1.41 0.50 3.74
C LEU A 96 -0.25 1.38 3.31
N GLN A 97 0.19 1.25 2.07
CA GLN A 97 1.25 2.08 1.49
C GLN A 97 0.76 2.70 0.19
N LEU A 98 0.97 4.02 0.03
CA LEU A 98 0.60 4.71 -1.21
C LEU A 98 1.27 4.07 -2.42
N TRP A 99 0.48 3.85 -3.47
CA TRP A 99 1.00 3.43 -4.76
C TRP A 99 1.81 4.56 -5.40
N VAL A 100 3.00 4.24 -5.89
CA VAL A 100 3.83 5.18 -6.64
C VAL A 100 3.84 4.72 -8.09
N GLN A 101 3.36 5.57 -8.99
CA GLN A 101 3.43 5.32 -10.43
C GLN A 101 4.89 5.39 -10.89
N GLN A 102 5.34 4.40 -11.66
CA GLN A 102 6.66 4.48 -12.29
C GLN A 102 6.57 5.33 -13.57
N PRO A 103 7.60 6.12 -13.89
CA PRO A 103 7.69 6.75 -15.20
C PRO A 103 7.66 5.69 -16.30
N GLY A 104 6.63 5.73 -17.15
CA GLY A 104 6.40 4.73 -18.20
C GLY A 104 5.19 3.81 -17.97
N ASP A 105 4.59 3.83 -16.77
CA ASP A 105 3.28 3.22 -16.49
C ASP A 105 2.15 4.10 -17.08
N THR A 106 2.13 4.31 -18.40
CA THR A 106 0.88 4.71 -19.06
C THR A 106 0.00 3.47 -19.08
N ALA A 107 -1.19 3.55 -18.45
CA ALA A 107 -2.20 2.52 -18.61
C ALA A 107 -2.41 2.31 -20.12
N ASP A 108 -2.07 1.13 -20.63
CA ASP A 108 -2.38 0.76 -22.01
C ASP A 108 -3.90 0.89 -22.17
N SER A 109 -4.32 2.01 -22.76
CA SER A 109 -5.69 2.23 -23.18
C SER A 109 -5.91 1.40 -24.45
N GLU A 110 -6.81 0.44 -24.29
CA GLU A 110 -7.40 -0.49 -25.26
C GLU A 110 -6.58 -1.73 -25.68
N PRO A 111 -7.19 -2.94 -25.60
CA PRO A 111 -6.58 -4.13 -26.17
C PRO A 111 -6.47 -3.94 -27.69
N ARG A 112 -5.26 -4.14 -28.24
CA ARG A 112 -5.05 -4.17 -29.69
C ARG A 112 -6.00 -5.20 -30.33
N PRO A 113 -6.72 -4.86 -31.42
CA PRO A 113 -7.44 -5.86 -32.17
C PRO A 113 -6.45 -6.92 -32.66
N GLY A 114 -6.77 -8.19 -32.41
CA GLY A 114 -6.02 -9.33 -32.94
C GLY A 114 -6.08 -9.40 -34.47
N PRO A 115 -5.23 -10.24 -35.09
CA PRO A 115 -5.14 -10.35 -36.55
C PRO A 115 -6.43 -10.88 -37.18
#